data_AF-A0A167DNE3-F1
#
_entry.id   AF-A0A167DNE3-F1
#
_cell.length_a   1.000
_cell.length_b   1.000
_cell.length_c   1.000
_cell.angle_alpha   90.00
_cell.angle_beta   90.00
_cell.angle_gamma   90.00
#
_symmetry.space_group_name_H-M   'P 1'
#
loop_
_entity.id
_entity.type
_entity.pdbx_description
1 polymer ?
#
loop_
_entity_poly.entity_id
_entity_poly.type
_entity_poly.pdbx_seq_one_letter_code
_entity_poly.pdbx_strand_id
1 'polypeptide(L)'
;MNKHQASFATVASVLSILFFAFINYSTTPHDLWFIYPSFAILQWPISMYFLTKGKLHHYSAITSFILISFLIIENMLNSPEHIWFVFAIFPILLWPILMYLGKYRSALTTAIIGSVCTILYYAVLNSFYAPQYLWVIYPAFLVLWWPLAIYFGRNKSHFTFAIVGSLLTSLFFIITNVISTANTVWAVYPIFAILWWPLSMYYYGKRRSW
;
A
#
# COMPACT_ATOMS: atom_id res chain seq x y z
N MET A 1 -5.14 -20.54 -19.34
CA MET A 1 -5.72 -20.86 -18.02
C MET A 1 -6.98 -21.67 -18.29
N ASN A 2 -7.05 -22.92 -17.81
CA ASN A 2 -8.11 -23.86 -18.21
C ASN A 2 -9.44 -23.51 -17.50
N LYS A 3 -10.56 -23.66 -18.21
CA LYS A 3 -11.93 -23.46 -17.66
C LYS A 3 -12.14 -24.17 -16.31
N HIS A 4 -11.50 -25.32 -16.13
CA HIS A 4 -11.50 -26.10 -14.89
C HIS A 4 -10.93 -25.37 -13.67
N GLN A 5 -9.95 -24.47 -13.85
CA GLN A 5 -9.32 -23.75 -12.74
C GLN A 5 -10.25 -22.69 -12.13
N ALA A 6 -11.04 -22.00 -12.97
CA ALA A 6 -12.02 -21.03 -12.49
C ALA A 6 -13.17 -21.73 -11.74
N SER A 7 -13.70 -22.82 -12.31
CA SER A 7 -14.73 -23.63 -11.64
C SER A 7 -14.23 -24.22 -10.32
N PHE A 8 -12.98 -24.72 -10.30
CA PHE A 8 -12.35 -25.21 -9.07
C PHE A 8 -12.24 -24.11 -8.01
N ALA A 9 -11.73 -22.93 -8.37
CA ALA A 9 -11.63 -21.80 -7.45
C ALA A 9 -12.99 -21.41 -6.86
N THR A 10 -14.05 -21.37 -7.69
CA THR A 10 -15.40 -21.08 -7.20
C THR A 10 -15.91 -22.14 -6.22
N VAL A 11 -15.81 -23.42 -6.56
CA VAL A 11 -16.28 -24.52 -5.69
C VAL A 11 -15.48 -24.58 -4.40
N ALA A 12 -14.15 -24.47 -4.48
CA ALA A 12 -13.27 -24.46 -3.31
C ALA A 12 -13.56 -23.28 -2.38
N SER A 13 -13.80 -22.08 -2.94
CA SER A 13 -14.17 -20.90 -2.15
C SER A 13 -15.52 -21.08 -1.45
N VAL A 14 -16.54 -21.59 -2.14
CA VAL A 14 -17.86 -21.84 -1.54
C VAL A 14 -17.76 -22.86 -0.41
N LEU A 15 -17.10 -23.99 -0.64
CA LEU A 15 -16.93 -25.02 0.38
C LEU A 15 -16.16 -24.49 1.60
N SER A 16 -15.10 -23.73 1.39
CA SER A 16 -14.29 -23.14 2.47
C SER A 16 -15.11 -22.12 3.28
N ILE A 17 -15.88 -21.25 2.62
CA ILE A 17 -16.74 -20.27 3.29
C ILE A 17 -17.81 -20.97 4.14
N LEU A 18 -18.48 -21.99 3.60
CA LEU A 18 -19.48 -22.77 4.32
C LEU A 18 -18.85 -23.49 5.52
N PHE A 19 -17.66 -24.04 5.36
CA PHE A 19 -16.92 -24.67 6.45
C PHE A 19 -16.60 -23.66 7.56
N PHE A 20 -16.05 -22.48 7.24
CA PHE A 20 -15.77 -21.45 8.24
C PHE A 20 -17.05 -20.95 8.93
N ALA A 21 -18.14 -20.78 8.18
CA ALA A 21 -19.43 -20.40 8.74
C ALA A 21 -19.95 -21.45 9.73
N PHE A 22 -19.85 -22.74 9.38
CA PHE A 22 -20.24 -23.84 10.26
C PHE A 22 -19.41 -23.89 11.55
N ILE A 23 -18.09 -23.77 11.43
CA ILE A 23 -17.19 -23.73 12.60
C ILE A 23 -17.53 -22.54 13.48
N ASN A 24 -17.66 -21.34 12.92
CA ASN A 24 -17.97 -20.15 13.68
C ASN A 24 -19.31 -20.28 14.43
N TYR A 25 -20.36 -20.75 13.76
CA TYR A 25 -21.66 -20.98 14.39
C TYR A 25 -21.57 -21.98 15.55
N SER A 26 -20.72 -23.01 15.40
CA SER A 26 -20.56 -24.06 16.41
C SER A 26 -19.70 -23.63 17.60
N THR A 27 -18.67 -22.81 17.38
CA THR A 27 -17.71 -22.44 18.44
C THR A 27 -18.07 -21.15 19.15
N THR A 28 -18.49 -20.13 18.40
CA THR A 28 -18.64 -18.75 18.90
C THR A 28 -19.78 -18.04 18.14
N PRO A 29 -21.04 -18.43 18.37
CA PRO A 29 -22.19 -17.95 17.59
C PRO A 29 -22.46 -16.45 17.76
N HIS A 30 -21.95 -15.83 18.83
CA HIS A 30 -22.15 -14.41 19.10
C HIS A 30 -21.22 -13.49 18.29
N ASP A 31 -20.08 -14.02 17.80
CA ASP A 31 -19.08 -13.24 17.06
C ASP A 31 -18.96 -13.78 15.63
N LEU A 32 -19.31 -12.97 14.62
CA LEU A 32 -19.32 -13.40 13.21
C LEU A 32 -17.92 -13.33 12.55
N TRP A 33 -16.90 -13.93 13.16
CA TRP A 33 -15.53 -13.88 12.66
C TRP A 33 -15.31 -14.59 11.32
N PHE A 34 -16.18 -15.49 10.88
CA PHE A 34 -16.02 -16.19 9.60
C PHE A 34 -16.04 -15.23 8.39
N ILE A 35 -16.59 -14.03 8.55
CA ILE A 35 -16.69 -13.02 7.49
C ILE A 35 -15.30 -12.59 7.01
N TYR A 36 -14.31 -12.48 7.92
CA TYR A 36 -12.94 -12.07 7.58
C TYR A 36 -12.21 -13.02 6.61
N PRO A 37 -12.06 -14.33 6.90
CA PRO A 37 -11.46 -15.25 5.93
C PRO A 37 -12.34 -15.43 4.69
N SER A 38 -13.67 -15.34 4.83
CA SER A 38 -14.59 -15.44 3.68
C SER A 38 -14.36 -14.33 2.66
N PHE A 39 -14.16 -13.10 3.13
CA PHE A 39 -13.80 -11.97 2.28
C PHE A 39 -12.53 -12.25 1.46
N ALA A 40 -11.46 -12.74 2.10
CA ALA A 40 -10.22 -13.06 1.42
C ALA A 40 -10.38 -14.19 0.39
N ILE A 41 -11.10 -15.25 0.76
CA ILE A 41 -11.36 -16.42 -0.08
C ILE A 41 -12.21 -16.06 -1.31
N LEU A 42 -13.13 -15.11 -1.17
CA LEU A 42 -14.00 -14.65 -2.25
C LEU A 42 -13.23 -13.88 -3.33
N GLN A 43 -12.10 -13.24 -2.99
CA GLN A 43 -11.25 -12.56 -3.98
C GLN A 43 -10.63 -13.53 -4.99
N TRP A 44 -10.42 -14.80 -4.60
CA TRP A 44 -9.79 -15.78 -5.48
C TRP A 44 -10.60 -16.09 -6.74
N PRO A 45 -11.88 -16.50 -6.69
CA PRO A 45 -12.69 -16.75 -7.89
C PRO A 45 -12.90 -15.46 -8.71
N ILE A 46 -13.03 -14.30 -8.05
CA ILE A 46 -13.09 -13.01 -8.75
C ILE A 46 -11.82 -12.78 -9.56
N SER A 47 -10.64 -12.94 -8.94
CA SER A 47 -9.36 -12.77 -9.61
C SER A 47 -9.24 -13.70 -10.82
N MET A 48 -9.59 -14.98 -10.66
CA MET A 48 -9.55 -15.97 -11.73
C MET A 48 -10.47 -15.61 -12.90
N TYR A 49 -11.70 -15.14 -12.60
CA TYR A 49 -12.65 -14.71 -13.62
C TYR A 49 -12.11 -13.55 -14.47
N PHE A 50 -11.52 -12.52 -13.86
CA PHE A 50 -10.98 -11.38 -14.61
C PHE A 50 -9.64 -11.69 -15.29
N LEU A 51 -8.80 -12.54 -14.69
CA LEU A 51 -7.56 -13.02 -15.27
C LEU A 51 -7.81 -13.84 -16.55
N THR A 52 -8.78 -14.76 -16.54
CA THR A 52 -9.11 -15.56 -17.74
C THR A 52 -9.56 -14.69 -18.92
N LYS A 53 -10.23 -13.56 -18.64
CA LYS A 53 -10.73 -12.63 -19.66
C LYS A 53 -9.72 -11.53 -20.03
N GLY A 54 -8.55 -11.49 -19.40
CA GLY A 54 -7.56 -10.43 -19.60
C GLY A 54 -8.02 -9.03 -19.15
N LYS A 55 -9.10 -8.92 -18.37
CA LYS A 55 -9.74 -7.64 -18.00
C LYS A 55 -9.24 -7.13 -16.64
N LEU A 56 -7.93 -6.97 -16.50
CA LEU A 56 -7.28 -6.58 -15.24
C LEU A 56 -7.71 -5.21 -14.69
N HIS A 57 -8.05 -4.25 -15.55
CA HIS A 57 -8.54 -2.93 -15.11
C HIS A 57 -9.91 -3.02 -14.40
N HIS A 58 -10.78 -3.92 -14.88
CA HIS A 58 -12.09 -4.16 -14.26
C HIS A 58 -11.94 -4.91 -12.93
N TYR A 59 -10.98 -5.84 -12.86
CA TYR A 59 -10.62 -6.51 -11.61
C TYR A 59 -10.24 -5.52 -10.52
N SER A 60 -9.34 -4.57 -10.81
CA SER A 60 -8.94 -3.58 -9.82
C SER A 60 -10.12 -2.73 -9.35
N ALA A 61 -11.01 -2.31 -10.26
CA ALA A 61 -12.17 -1.51 -9.88
C ALA A 61 -13.15 -2.26 -8.98
N ILE A 62 -13.48 -3.50 -9.34
CA ILE A 62 -14.42 -4.34 -8.58
C ILE A 62 -13.83 -4.74 -7.23
N THR A 63 -12.56 -5.10 -7.20
CA THR A 63 -11.86 -5.45 -5.95
C THR A 63 -11.78 -4.26 -5.02
N SER A 64 -11.43 -3.08 -5.54
CA SER A 64 -11.42 -1.84 -4.76
C SER A 64 -12.81 -1.50 -4.23
N PHE A 65 -13.87 -1.65 -5.03
CA PHE A 65 -15.25 -1.43 -4.58
C PHE A 65 -15.63 -2.38 -3.44
N ILE A 66 -15.42 -3.68 -3.64
CA ILE A 66 -15.73 -4.72 -2.62
C ILE A 66 -14.92 -4.47 -1.33
N LEU A 67 -13.64 -4.13 -1.45
CA LEU A 67 -12.78 -3.85 -0.30
C LEU A 67 -13.24 -2.58 0.45
N ILE A 68 -13.58 -1.51 -0.27
CA ILE A 68 -14.09 -0.27 0.36
C ILE A 68 -15.41 -0.54 1.07
N SER A 69 -16.36 -1.23 0.41
CA SER A 69 -17.63 -1.60 1.04
C SER A 69 -17.41 -2.45 2.29
N PHE A 70 -16.48 -3.42 2.23
CA PHE A 70 -16.13 -4.25 3.38
C PHE A 70 -15.57 -3.42 4.53
N LEU A 71 -14.63 -2.52 4.27
CA LEU A 71 -14.04 -1.65 5.32
C LEU A 71 -15.07 -0.68 5.91
N ILE A 72 -16.01 -0.17 5.11
CA ILE A 72 -17.11 0.67 5.61
C ILE A 72 -17.99 -0.13 6.56
N ILE A 73 -18.43 -1.33 6.16
CA ILE A 73 -19.26 -2.21 7.00
C ILE A 73 -18.53 -2.52 8.30
N GLU A 74 -17.27 -2.93 8.21
CA GLU A 74 -16.43 -3.27 9.36
C GLU A 74 -16.28 -2.09 10.34
N ASN A 75 -16.09 -0.89 9.80
CA ASN A 75 -15.99 0.31 10.62
C ASN A 75 -17.30 0.60 11.34
N MET A 76 -18.44 0.52 10.64
CA MET A 76 -19.76 0.81 11.23
C MET A 76 -20.17 -0.23 12.28
N LEU A 77 -19.74 -1.48 12.13
CA LEU A 77 -20.04 -2.54 13.09
C LEU A 77 -19.21 -2.41 14.38
N ASN A 78 -17.91 -2.13 14.28
CA ASN A 78 -17.02 -2.21 15.43
C ASN A 78 -16.70 -0.86 16.08
N SER A 79 -16.71 0.23 15.31
CA SER A 79 -16.26 1.54 15.79
C SER A 79 -16.93 2.69 15.03
N PRO A 80 -18.28 2.81 15.10
CA PRO A 80 -19.02 3.82 14.34
C PRO A 80 -18.59 5.26 14.68
N GLU A 81 -18.13 5.49 15.90
CA GLU A 81 -17.66 6.81 16.38
C GLU A 81 -16.34 7.27 15.73
N HIS A 82 -15.57 6.34 15.16
CA HIS A 82 -14.26 6.62 14.58
C HIS A 82 -14.21 6.14 13.15
N ILE A 83 -14.33 7.06 12.19
CA ILE A 83 -14.45 6.77 10.75
C ILE A 83 -13.08 6.44 10.13
N TRP A 84 -12.46 5.35 10.59
CA TRP A 84 -11.11 4.94 10.19
C TRP A 84 -11.03 4.39 8.75
N PHE A 85 -12.12 3.94 8.14
CA PHE A 85 -12.07 3.43 6.76
C PHE A 85 -11.55 4.49 5.77
N VAL A 86 -11.73 5.78 6.08
CA VAL A 86 -11.29 6.91 5.26
C VAL A 86 -9.77 6.91 5.07
N PHE A 87 -8.98 6.40 6.02
CA PHE A 87 -7.53 6.30 5.86
C PHE A 87 -7.11 5.32 4.75
N ALA A 88 -7.95 4.31 4.47
CA ALA A 88 -7.66 3.26 3.50
C ALA A 88 -8.23 3.51 2.10
N ILE A 89 -9.32 4.30 1.99
CA ILE A 89 -10.02 4.54 0.72
C ILE A 89 -9.07 5.06 -0.37
N PHE A 90 -8.27 6.07 -0.06
CA PHE A 90 -7.48 6.74 -1.08
C PHE A 90 -6.45 5.82 -1.75
N PRO A 91 -5.58 5.08 -1.02
CA PRO A 91 -4.71 4.09 -1.65
C PRO A 91 -5.46 3.01 -2.44
N ILE A 92 -6.63 2.58 -1.94
CA ILE A 92 -7.45 1.56 -2.60
C ILE A 92 -8.04 2.09 -3.91
N LEU A 93 -8.40 3.38 -3.99
CA LEU A 93 -8.87 4.04 -5.21
C LEU A 93 -7.74 4.40 -6.17
N LEU A 94 -6.54 4.71 -5.65
CA LEU A 94 -5.39 5.03 -6.47
C LEU A 94 -5.00 3.85 -7.37
N TRP A 95 -5.18 2.62 -6.88
CA TRP A 95 -4.88 1.41 -7.65
C TRP A 95 -5.68 1.28 -8.96
N PRO A 96 -7.03 1.27 -8.99
CA PRO A 96 -7.79 1.21 -10.23
C PRO A 96 -7.54 2.43 -11.11
N ILE A 97 -7.41 3.63 -10.53
CA ILE A 97 -7.06 4.84 -11.30
C ILE A 97 -5.77 4.58 -12.09
N LEU A 98 -4.71 4.11 -11.44
CA LEU A 98 -3.44 3.80 -12.08
C LEU A 98 -3.54 2.68 -13.11
N MET A 99 -4.39 1.68 -12.88
CA MET A 99 -4.63 0.63 -13.85
C MET A 99 -5.29 1.19 -15.12
N TYR A 100 -6.29 2.07 -14.99
CA TYR A 100 -6.94 2.71 -16.14
C TYR A 100 -6.05 3.71 -16.89
N LEU A 101 -5.06 4.31 -16.23
CA LEU A 101 -4.06 5.17 -16.89
C LEU A 101 -3.19 4.42 -17.91
N GLY A 102 -3.14 3.08 -17.87
CA GLY A 102 -2.48 2.24 -18.86
C GLY A 102 -1.02 2.65 -19.11
N LYS A 103 -0.73 3.16 -20.31
CA LYS A 103 0.62 3.57 -20.74
C LYS A 103 1.22 4.71 -19.91
N TYR A 104 0.39 5.53 -19.26
CA TYR A 104 0.86 6.66 -18.44
C TYR A 104 1.17 6.26 -17.00
N ARG A 105 0.91 5.01 -16.59
CA ARG A 105 1.19 4.51 -15.23
C ARG A 105 2.62 4.75 -14.77
N SER A 106 3.59 4.64 -15.68
CA SER A 106 5.02 4.83 -15.39
C SER A 106 5.54 6.22 -15.73
N ALA A 107 4.65 7.15 -16.08
CA ALA A 107 5.03 8.53 -16.36
C ALA A 107 5.44 9.24 -15.06
N LEU A 108 6.52 10.01 -15.14
CA LEU A 108 7.00 10.80 -14.01
C LEU A 108 5.93 11.80 -13.55
N THR A 109 5.19 12.39 -14.50
CA THR A 109 4.08 13.31 -14.21
C THR A 109 3.00 12.64 -13.36
N THR A 110 2.58 11.42 -13.71
CA THR A 110 1.61 10.65 -12.95
C THR A 110 2.10 10.35 -11.53
N ALA A 111 3.38 10.02 -11.37
CA ALA A 111 3.96 9.77 -10.05
C ALA A 111 4.03 11.03 -9.19
N ILE A 112 4.40 12.18 -9.78
CA ILE A 112 4.41 13.47 -9.08
C ILE A 112 2.99 13.85 -8.66
N ILE A 113 2.03 13.83 -9.59
CA ILE A 113 0.63 14.18 -9.31
C ILE A 113 0.06 13.24 -8.25
N GLY A 114 0.24 11.92 -8.41
CA GLY A 114 -0.22 10.93 -7.46
C GLY A 114 0.39 11.13 -6.06
N SER A 115 1.69 11.46 -5.98
CA SER A 115 2.35 11.76 -4.71
C SER A 115 1.79 13.02 -4.05
N VAL A 116 1.63 14.10 -4.81
CA VAL A 116 1.07 15.37 -4.30
C VAL A 116 -0.37 15.14 -3.82
N CYS A 117 -1.22 14.47 -4.60
CA CYS A 117 -2.58 14.14 -4.20
C CYS A 117 -2.61 13.29 -2.92
N THR A 118 -1.72 12.30 -2.79
CA THR A 118 -1.61 11.45 -1.60
C THR A 118 -1.23 12.28 -0.37
N ILE A 119 -0.21 13.14 -0.49
CA ILE A 119 0.25 13.99 0.61
C ILE A 119 -0.85 14.95 1.03
N LEU A 120 -1.51 15.63 0.07
CA LEU A 120 -2.60 16.56 0.37
C LEU A 120 -3.78 15.85 1.04
N TYR A 121 -4.17 14.68 0.53
CA TYR A 121 -5.24 13.88 1.13
C TYR A 121 -4.94 13.54 2.61
N TYR A 122 -3.76 13.02 2.89
CA TYR A 122 -3.37 12.68 4.26
C TYR A 122 -3.08 13.91 5.14
N ALA A 123 -2.67 15.04 4.56
CA ALA A 123 -2.52 16.31 5.29
C ALA A 123 -3.89 16.82 5.78
N VAL A 124 -4.91 16.74 4.92
CA VAL A 124 -6.29 17.08 5.28
C VAL A 124 -6.76 16.15 6.40
N LEU A 125 -6.60 14.82 6.26
CA LEU A 125 -6.96 13.89 7.34
C LEU A 125 -6.18 14.16 8.64
N ASN A 126 -4.90 14.50 8.56
CA ASN A 126 -4.09 14.81 9.73
C ASN A 126 -4.65 16.01 10.50
N SER A 127 -5.08 17.07 9.79
CA SER A 127 -5.70 18.25 10.42
C SER A 127 -7.01 17.95 11.15
N PHE A 128 -7.81 16.99 10.65
CA PHE A 128 -9.09 16.62 11.26
C PHE A 128 -8.94 15.64 12.44
N TYR A 129 -8.11 14.60 12.29
CA TYR A 129 -8.06 13.50 13.26
C TYR A 129 -6.97 13.65 14.31
N ALA A 130 -5.83 14.26 14.00
CA ALA A 130 -4.73 14.42 14.95
C ALA A 130 -3.87 15.66 14.62
N PRO A 131 -4.40 16.88 14.77
CA PRO A 131 -3.67 18.11 14.44
C PRO A 131 -2.44 18.33 15.31
N GLN A 132 -2.41 17.72 16.50
CA GLN A 132 -1.30 17.83 17.47
C GLN A 132 -0.06 17.04 17.06
N TYR A 133 -0.21 16.03 16.20
CA TYR A 133 0.87 15.13 15.81
C TYR A 133 0.92 14.97 14.30
N LEU A 134 2.05 15.37 13.69
CA LEU A 134 2.21 15.45 12.25
C LEU A 134 2.44 14.06 11.60
N TRP A 135 1.50 13.14 11.72
CA TRP A 135 1.63 11.78 11.17
C TRP A 135 1.62 11.75 9.63
N VAL A 136 1.26 12.83 8.93
CA VAL A 136 1.32 12.92 7.46
C VAL A 136 2.73 12.67 6.92
N ILE A 137 3.78 12.86 7.73
CA ILE A 137 5.17 12.58 7.34
C ILE A 137 5.38 11.12 6.91
N TYR A 138 4.64 10.17 7.48
CA TYR A 138 4.78 8.74 7.19
C TYR A 138 4.29 8.37 5.77
N PRO A 139 3.03 8.65 5.37
CA PRO A 139 2.59 8.40 4.01
C PRO A 139 3.32 9.31 3.00
N ALA A 140 3.69 10.53 3.39
CA ALA A 140 4.48 11.41 2.53
C ALA A 140 5.85 10.80 2.18
N PHE A 141 6.56 10.29 3.18
CA PHE A 141 7.83 9.59 2.96
C PHE A 141 7.66 8.42 1.99
N LEU A 142 6.67 7.55 2.23
CA LEU A 142 6.42 6.38 1.38
C LEU A 142 6.11 6.77 -0.06
N VAL A 143 5.25 7.76 -0.28
CA VAL A 143 4.81 8.10 -1.64
C VAL A 143 5.89 8.85 -2.43
N LEU A 144 6.78 9.61 -1.77
CA LEU A 144 7.89 10.31 -2.44
C LEU A 144 8.92 9.36 -3.07
N TRP A 145 8.99 8.10 -2.62
CA TRP A 145 9.80 7.08 -3.29
C TRP A 145 9.34 6.76 -4.70
N TRP A 146 8.06 6.96 -5.00
CA TRP A 146 7.48 6.62 -6.30
C TRP A 146 8.03 7.49 -7.46
N PRO A 147 7.98 8.84 -7.41
CA PRO A 147 8.60 9.67 -8.45
C PRO A 147 10.12 9.50 -8.50
N LEU A 148 10.76 9.30 -7.34
CA LEU A 148 12.20 9.07 -7.23
C LEU A 148 12.61 7.80 -8.00
N ALA A 149 11.91 6.69 -7.78
CA ALA A 149 12.16 5.42 -8.44
C ALA A 149 11.94 5.50 -9.96
N ILE A 150 10.92 6.23 -10.41
CA ILE A 150 10.67 6.40 -11.85
C ILE A 150 11.74 7.27 -12.51
N TYR A 151 12.09 8.40 -11.90
CA TYR A 151 13.08 9.32 -12.44
C TYR A 151 14.44 8.65 -12.58
N PHE A 152 14.94 8.07 -11.50
CA PHE A 152 16.27 7.46 -11.50
C PHE A 152 16.30 6.08 -12.16
N GLY A 153 15.20 5.33 -12.14
CA GLY A 153 15.08 4.06 -12.86
C GLY A 153 15.18 4.23 -14.37
N ARG A 154 14.64 5.32 -14.94
CA ARG A 154 14.79 5.66 -16.36
C ARG A 154 16.22 6.04 -16.73
N ASN A 155 16.88 6.82 -15.87
CA ASN A 155 18.25 7.31 -16.12
C ASN A 155 19.34 6.27 -15.81
N LYS A 156 18.96 5.11 -15.23
CA LYS A 156 19.88 4.04 -14.78
C LYS A 156 21.01 4.52 -13.86
N SER A 157 20.85 5.67 -13.21
CA SER A 157 21.87 6.24 -12.32
C SER A 157 21.68 5.72 -10.89
N HIS A 158 22.02 4.44 -10.71
CA HIS A 158 21.83 3.74 -9.44
C HIS A 158 22.58 4.39 -8.26
N PHE A 159 23.74 5.00 -8.51
CA PHE A 159 24.49 5.72 -7.48
C PHE A 159 23.77 7.00 -7.01
N THR A 160 23.31 7.83 -7.96
CA THR A 160 22.55 9.04 -7.62
C THR A 160 21.23 8.70 -6.94
N PHE A 161 20.55 7.63 -7.37
CA PHE A 161 19.36 7.11 -6.68
C PHE A 161 19.64 6.78 -5.21
N ALA A 162 20.75 6.08 -4.94
CA ALA A 162 21.14 5.74 -3.59
C ALA A 162 21.45 6.98 -2.74
N ILE A 163 22.12 7.99 -3.29
CA ILE A 163 22.36 9.27 -2.58
C ILE A 163 21.04 9.94 -2.21
N VAL A 164 20.16 10.17 -3.20
CA VAL A 164 18.91 10.91 -2.97
C VAL A 164 17.96 10.11 -2.07
N GLY A 165 17.89 8.78 -2.23
CA GLY A 165 17.10 7.90 -1.37
C GLY A 165 17.62 7.87 0.07
N SER A 166 18.93 7.84 0.29
CA SER A 166 19.53 7.96 1.63
C SER A 166 19.27 9.33 2.24
N LEU A 167 19.31 10.43 1.46
CA LEU A 167 18.95 11.76 1.95
C LEU A 167 17.47 11.87 2.35
N LEU A 168 16.56 11.38 1.51
CA LEU A 168 15.12 11.33 1.80
C LEU A 168 14.84 10.53 3.09
N THR A 169 15.46 9.36 3.22
CA THR A 169 15.33 8.50 4.40
C THR A 169 15.91 9.14 5.65
N SER A 170 17.07 9.78 5.53
CA SER A 170 17.72 10.47 6.66
C SER A 170 16.88 11.65 7.14
N LEU A 171 16.37 12.46 6.21
CA LEU A 171 15.47 13.57 6.52
C LEU A 171 14.20 13.08 7.23
N PHE A 172 13.60 11.98 6.76
CA PHE A 172 12.46 11.36 7.42
C PHE A 172 12.76 10.96 8.88
N PHE A 173 13.90 10.30 9.13
CA PHE A 173 14.28 9.91 10.49
C PHE A 173 14.59 11.10 11.40
N ILE A 174 15.25 12.15 10.88
CA ILE A 174 15.50 13.40 11.62
C ILE A 174 14.17 14.03 12.04
N ILE A 175 13.24 14.21 11.08
CA ILE A 175 11.92 14.80 11.35
C ILE A 175 11.15 13.96 12.37
N THR A 176 11.13 12.63 12.18
CA THR A 176 10.42 11.71 13.09
C THR A 176 10.98 11.77 14.51
N ASN A 177 12.30 11.87 14.65
CA ASN A 177 12.98 11.99 15.95
C ASN A 177 12.62 13.30 16.66
N VAL A 178 12.68 14.43 15.95
CA VAL A 178 12.31 15.75 16.49
C VAL A 178 10.85 15.76 16.98
N ILE A 179 9.93 15.16 16.22
CA ILE A 179 8.50 15.17 16.56
C ILE A 179 8.16 14.16 17.66
N SER A 180 8.82 12.99 17.69
CA SER A 180 8.43 11.91 18.60
C SER A 180 9.19 11.94 19.93
N THR A 181 10.49 12.24 19.92
CA THR A 181 11.32 12.19 21.13
C THR A 181 12.55 13.09 21.01
N ALA A 182 12.35 14.39 21.20
CA ALA A 182 13.41 15.40 21.08
C ALA A 182 14.59 15.19 22.06
N ASN A 183 14.35 14.54 23.21
CA ASN A 183 15.37 14.36 24.25
C ASN A 183 16.32 13.18 23.98
N THR A 184 16.07 12.36 22.95
CA THR A 184 16.90 11.20 22.63
C THR A 184 17.19 11.16 21.14
N VAL A 185 18.46 11.26 20.74
CA VAL A 185 18.88 11.34 19.34
C VAL A 185 19.01 9.93 18.71
N TRP A 186 17.90 9.20 18.61
CA TRP A 186 17.88 7.84 18.05
C TRP A 186 17.98 7.82 16.51
N ALA A 187 17.73 8.93 15.81
CA ALA A 187 17.81 8.99 14.34
C ALA A 187 19.20 8.63 13.78
N VAL A 188 20.26 8.81 14.56
CA VAL A 188 21.65 8.52 14.12
C VAL A 188 21.82 7.05 13.74
N TYR A 189 21.17 6.11 14.46
CA TYR A 189 21.32 4.68 14.20
C TYR A 189 20.82 4.25 12.80
N PRO A 190 19.56 4.54 12.40
CA PRO A 190 19.10 4.18 11.05
C PRO A 190 19.75 5.03 9.96
N ILE A 191 20.16 6.28 10.24
CA ILE A 191 20.90 7.10 9.28
C ILE A 191 22.26 6.47 8.98
N PHE A 192 22.98 6.02 10.00
CA PHE A 192 24.25 5.33 9.80
C PHE A 192 24.06 4.08 8.93
N ALA A 193 23.00 3.30 9.16
CA ALA A 193 22.69 2.13 8.34
C ALA A 193 22.39 2.50 6.88
N ILE A 194 21.60 3.54 6.61
CA ILE A 194 21.23 3.92 5.23
C ILE A 194 22.39 4.54 4.44
N LEU A 195 23.40 5.11 5.10
CA LEU A 195 24.59 5.65 4.43
C LEU A 195 25.47 4.56 3.81
N TRP A 196 25.38 3.31 4.27
CA TRP A 196 26.05 2.19 3.61
C TRP A 196 25.53 1.92 2.20
N TRP A 197 24.30 2.33 1.89
CA TRP A 197 23.72 2.13 0.57
C TRP A 197 24.47 2.87 -0.54
N PRO A 198 24.63 4.21 -0.54
CA PRO A 198 25.42 4.91 -1.54
C PRO A 198 26.89 4.48 -1.53
N LEU A 199 27.45 4.16 -0.35
CA LEU A 199 28.83 3.67 -0.23
C LEU A 199 29.03 2.34 -0.97
N SER A 200 28.12 1.39 -0.77
CA SER A 200 28.15 0.09 -1.47
C SER A 200 28.05 0.27 -2.99
N MET A 201 27.19 1.18 -3.45
CA MET A 201 27.00 1.46 -4.87
C MET A 201 28.25 2.12 -5.49
N TYR A 202 28.92 3.01 -4.76
CA TYR A 202 30.18 3.62 -5.18
C TYR A 202 31.28 2.58 -5.40
N TYR A 203 31.51 1.69 -4.43
CA TYR A 203 32.54 0.66 -4.53
C TYR A 203 32.21 -0.44 -5.54
N TYR A 204 30.94 -0.82 -5.67
CA TYR A 204 30.51 -1.79 -6.68
C TYR A 204 30.71 -1.26 -8.11
N GLY A 205 30.44 0.02 -8.36
CA GLY A 205 30.69 0.65 -9.65
C GLY A 205 32.17 0.68 -10.04
N LYS A 206 33.06 0.94 -9.07
CA LYS A 206 34.51 0.97 -9.29
C LYS A 206 35.11 -0.38 -9.64
N ARG A 207 34.51 -1.49 -9.21
CA ARG A 207 35.02 -2.85 -9.46
C ARG A 207 34.79 -3.37 -10.89
N ARG A 208 33.96 -2.69 -11.70
CA ARG A 208 33.71 -3.02 -13.11
C ARG A 208 34.68 -2.37 -14.09
N SER A 209 35.52 -1.44 -13.63
CA SER A 209 36.47 -0.68 -14.46
C SER A 209 37.95 -1.08 -14.27
N TRP A 210 38.21 -2.14 -13.50
CA TRP A 210 39.50 -2.82 -13.37
C TRP A 210 39.34 -4.25 -13.87
#